data_AF-A0A2E5TPY5-F1
#
_entry.id   AF-A0A2E5TPY5-F1
#
_cell.length_a   1.000
_cell.length_b   1.000
_cell.length_c   1.000
_cell.angle_alpha   90.00
_cell.angle_beta   90.00
_cell.angle_gamma   90.00
#
_symmetry.space_group_name_H-M   'P 1'
#
loop_
_entity.id
_entity.type
_entity.pdbx_description
1 polymer ?
#
loop_
_entity_poly.entity_id
_entity_poly.type
_entity_poly.pdbx_seq_one_letter_code
_entity_poly.pdbx_strand_id
1 'polypeptide(L)'
;MFSNGYLSVLISLMMATLLTCLLLLAYVTSIYQNYVQLEHNYLHAYASALSGLRLSSTMSQDILMVSITNPEKKDFDQLTFFSYQGISFKLLKTATDIYSFGIHKGLYCILQKPHITSPNLNEN
;
A
#
# COMPACT_ATOMS: atom_id res chain seq x y z
N MET A 1 59.83 9.61 23.20
CA MET A 1 59.32 9.31 21.83
C MET A 1 58.06 8.44 21.80
N PHE A 2 57.73 7.66 22.84
CA PHE A 2 56.53 6.81 22.85
C PHE A 2 55.18 7.57 22.86
N SER A 3 55.13 8.77 23.45
CA SER A 3 53.88 9.54 23.64
C SER A 3 53.17 9.96 22.35
N ASN A 4 53.90 10.33 21.28
CA ASN A 4 53.29 10.74 20.01
C ASN A 4 52.70 9.56 19.23
N GLY A 5 53.28 8.36 19.38
CA GLY A 5 52.75 7.13 18.77
C GLY A 5 51.39 6.76 19.36
N TYR A 6 51.26 6.78 20.69
CA TYR A 6 49.98 6.53 21.37
C TYR A 6 48.90 7.54 20.99
N LEU A 7 49.24 8.83 20.87
CA LEU A 7 48.29 9.85 20.42
C LEU A 7 47.79 9.56 18.99
N SER A 8 48.68 9.18 18.07
CA SER A 8 48.31 8.87 16.68
C SER A 8 47.40 7.63 16.58
N VAL A 9 47.63 6.62 17.42
CA VAL A 9 46.79 5.42 17.50
C VAL A 9 45.42 5.76 18.08
N LEU A 10 45.35 6.59 19.14
CA LEU A 10 44.09 7.05 19.71
C LEU A 10 43.27 7.85 18.70
N ILE A 11 43.90 8.78 17.97
CA ILE A 11 43.22 9.56 16.93
C ILE A 11 42.73 8.64 15.80
N SER A 12 43.55 7.70 15.35
CA SER A 12 43.16 6.73 14.31
C SER A 12 41.99 5.86 14.76
N LEU A 13 41.99 5.42 16.03
CA LEU A 13 40.90 4.68 16.62
C LEU A 13 39.63 5.53 16.70
N MET A 14 39.71 6.79 17.14
CA MET A 14 38.57 7.70 17.20
C MET A 14 37.96 7.95 15.80
N MET A 15 38.81 8.14 14.79
CA MET A 15 38.37 8.32 13.41
C MET A 15 37.73 7.04 12.85
N ALA A 16 38.29 5.86 13.16
CA ALA A 16 37.69 4.59 12.79
C ALA A 16 36.32 4.39 13.46
N THR A 17 36.19 4.71 14.75
CA THR A 17 34.90 4.63 15.46
C THR A 17 33.86 5.63 14.95
N LEU A 18 34.31 6.82 14.54
CA LEU A 18 33.43 7.81 13.93
C LEU A 18 32.93 7.30 12.57
N LEU A 19 33.84 6.75 11.75
CA LEU A 19 33.50 6.20 10.45
C LEU A 19 32.52 5.02 10.58
N THR A 20 32.73 4.10 11.51
CA THR A 20 31.79 2.99 11.73
C THR A 20 30.43 3.48 12.21
N CYS A 21 30.39 4.49 13.08
CA CYS A 21 29.14 5.12 13.50
C CYS A 21 28.39 5.77 12.33
N LEU A 22 29.10 6.49 11.45
CA LEU A 22 28.52 7.09 10.25
C LEU A 22 27.98 6.04 9.27
N LEU A 23 28.70 4.93 9.08
CA LEU A 23 28.26 3.83 8.24
C LEU A 23 27.00 3.15 8.81
N LEU A 24 26.97 2.92 10.12
CA LEU A 24 25.80 2.38 10.80
C LEU A 24 24.59 3.31 10.67
N LEU A 25 24.80 4.62 10.86
CA LEU A 25 23.73 5.60 10.71
C LEU A 25 23.18 5.61 9.27
N ALA A 26 24.05 5.65 8.27
CA ALA A 26 23.65 5.59 6.87
C ALA A 26 22.87 4.32 6.53
N TYR A 27 23.30 3.17 7.08
CA TYR A 27 22.59 1.90 6.93
C TYR A 27 21.20 1.93 7.55
N VAL A 28 21.07 2.41 8.79
CA VAL A 28 19.77 2.54 9.48
C VAL A 28 18.85 3.51 8.74
N THR A 29 19.37 4.63 8.25
CA THR A 29 18.59 5.59 7.45
C THR A 29 18.07 4.94 6.16
N SER A 30 18.91 4.17 5.46
CA SER A 30 18.50 3.45 4.25
C SER A 30 17.37 2.45 4.53
N ILE A 31 17.48 1.66 5.60
CA ILE A 31 16.40 0.75 6.02
C ILE A 31 15.12 1.53 6.31
N TYR A 32 15.22 2.62 7.07
CA TYR A 32 14.06 3.43 7.43
C TYR A 32 13.36 4.03 6.21
N GLN A 33 14.13 4.55 5.24
CA GLN A 33 13.58 5.07 3.99
C GLN A 33 12.84 3.98 3.20
N ASN A 34 13.41 2.78 3.09
CA ASN A 34 12.75 1.66 2.44
C ASN A 34 11.46 1.25 3.16
N TYR A 35 11.46 1.24 4.49
CA TYR A 35 10.26 0.95 5.28
C TYR A 35 9.16 2.00 5.04
N VAL A 36 9.48 3.28 5.13
CA VAL A 36 8.52 4.37 4.88
C VAL A 36 7.97 4.30 3.46
N GLN A 37 8.81 4.01 2.46
CA GLN A 37 8.37 3.86 1.08
C GLN A 37 7.40 2.68 0.91
N LEU A 38 7.65 1.57 1.60
CA LEU A 38 6.79 0.39 1.56
C LEU A 38 5.41 0.70 2.17
N GLU A 39 5.37 1.33 3.34
CA GLU A 39 4.12 1.79 3.98
C GLU A 39 3.35 2.77 3.11
N HIS A 40 4.04 3.74 2.51
CA HIS A 40 3.43 4.71 1.61
C HIS A 40 2.82 4.05 0.37
N ASN A 41 3.53 3.09 -0.23
CA ASN A 41 3.02 2.32 -1.36
C ASN A 41 1.77 1.49 -0.97
N TYR A 42 1.76 0.91 0.24
CA TYR A 42 0.60 0.19 0.75
C TYR A 42 -0.61 1.11 0.96
N LEU A 43 -0.39 2.28 1.56
CA LEU A 43 -1.43 3.30 1.75
C LEU A 43 -2.03 3.76 0.42
N HIS A 44 -1.20 3.91 -0.63
CA HIS A 44 -1.70 4.20 -1.97
C HIS A 44 -2.59 3.08 -2.54
N ALA A 45 -2.18 1.82 -2.39
CA ALA A 45 -2.98 0.67 -2.81
C ALA A 45 -4.32 0.60 -2.04
N TYR A 46 -4.27 0.86 -0.72
CA TYR A 46 -5.45 0.94 0.14
C TYR A 46 -6.39 2.08 -0.27
N ALA A 47 -5.87 3.29 -0.49
CA ALA A 47 -6.66 4.43 -0.93
C ALA A 47 -7.34 4.18 -2.28
N SER A 48 -6.65 3.48 -3.18
CA SER A 48 -7.23 3.07 -4.46
C SER A 48 -8.40 2.09 -4.28
N ALA A 49 -8.19 1.03 -3.49
CA ALA A 49 -9.24 0.06 -3.19
C ALA A 49 -10.44 0.74 -2.50
N LEU A 50 -10.18 1.64 -1.55
CA LEU A 50 -11.21 2.36 -0.81
C LEU A 50 -12.04 3.29 -1.73
N SER A 51 -11.36 3.96 -2.67
CA SER A 51 -12.04 4.79 -3.68
C SER A 51 -12.97 3.95 -4.54
N GLY A 52 -12.57 2.73 -4.91
CA GLY A 52 -13.45 1.80 -5.62
C GLY A 52 -14.70 1.43 -4.84
N LEU A 53 -14.59 1.13 -3.55
CA LEU A 53 -15.76 0.86 -2.69
C LEU A 53 -16.67 2.07 -2.49
N ARG A 54 -16.10 3.28 -2.49
CA ARG A 54 -16.88 4.52 -2.40
C ARG A 54 -17.65 4.77 -3.68
N LEU A 55 -16.99 4.60 -4.83
CA LEU A 55 -17.59 4.85 -6.15
C LEU A 55 -18.57 3.75 -6.56
N SER A 56 -18.43 2.53 -6.04
CA SER A 56 -19.35 1.42 -6.35
C SER A 56 -20.80 1.71 -5.96
N SER A 57 -21.04 2.54 -4.94
CA SER A 57 -22.40 2.97 -4.56
C SER A 57 -22.97 4.08 -5.44
N THR A 58 -22.14 4.97 -5.98
CA THR A 58 -22.59 6.15 -6.72
C THR A 58 -22.58 5.96 -8.23
N MET A 59 -21.72 5.08 -8.74
CA MET A 59 -21.47 4.83 -10.17
C MET A 59 -21.66 3.35 -10.51
N SER A 60 -22.60 2.68 -9.84
CA SER A 60 -22.82 1.24 -10.00
C SER A 60 -23.20 0.82 -11.42
N GLN A 61 -23.78 1.75 -12.19
CA GLN A 61 -24.20 1.54 -13.58
C GLN A 61 -23.05 1.76 -14.58
N ASP A 62 -22.08 2.61 -14.25
CA ASP A 62 -20.98 2.99 -15.14
C ASP A 62 -19.72 2.13 -14.93
N ILE A 63 -19.59 1.49 -13.76
CA ILE A 63 -18.45 0.66 -13.42
C ILE A 63 -18.78 -0.81 -13.69
N LEU A 64 -17.97 -1.45 -14.53
CA LEU A 64 -18.06 -2.88 -14.78
C LEU A 64 -17.71 -3.66 -13.51
N MET A 65 -18.72 -4.26 -12.87
CA MET A 65 -18.54 -5.15 -11.72
C MET A 65 -18.82 -6.59 -12.14
N VAL A 66 -17.79 -7.42 -12.13
CA VAL A 66 -17.93 -8.84 -12.43
C VAL A 66 -18.50 -9.58 -11.21
N SER A 67 -19.53 -10.40 -11.45
CA SER A 67 -20.19 -11.17 -10.41
C SER A 67 -19.48 -12.52 -10.21
N ILE A 68 -19.09 -12.84 -8.98
CA ILE A 68 -18.44 -14.11 -8.61
C ILE A 68 -18.98 -14.62 -7.27
N THR A 69 -18.91 -15.93 -7.04
CA THR A 69 -19.44 -16.55 -5.82
C THR A 69 -18.45 -16.48 -4.66
N ASN A 70 -17.15 -16.72 -4.94
CA ASN A 70 -16.10 -16.71 -3.95
C ASN A 70 -14.85 -16.02 -4.54
N PRO A 71 -14.62 -14.73 -4.23
CA PRO A 71 -13.55 -13.97 -4.86
C PRO A 71 -12.19 -14.38 -4.31
N GLU A 72 -11.31 -14.82 -5.20
CA GLU A 72 -9.90 -15.05 -4.96
C GLU A 72 -9.06 -13.94 -5.62
N LYS A 73 -7.80 -13.80 -5.17
CA LYS A 73 -6.87 -12.81 -5.73
C LYS A 73 -6.73 -12.93 -7.26
N LYS A 74 -6.69 -14.16 -7.78
CA LYS A 74 -6.52 -14.46 -9.22
C LYS A 74 -7.69 -13.95 -10.07
N ASP A 75 -8.87 -13.81 -9.48
CA ASP A 75 -10.07 -13.36 -10.20
C ASP A 75 -9.95 -11.87 -10.55
N PHE A 76 -9.17 -11.12 -9.79
CA PHE A 76 -8.84 -9.74 -10.11
C PHE A 76 -7.85 -9.63 -11.27
N ASP A 77 -6.98 -10.61 -11.50
CA ASP A 77 -5.93 -10.52 -12.53
C ASP A 77 -6.53 -10.43 -13.94
N GLN A 78 -7.70 -11.04 -14.14
CA GLN A 78 -8.43 -11.06 -15.42
C GLN A 78 -9.22 -9.77 -15.70
N LEU A 79 -9.41 -8.91 -14.70
CA LEU A 79 -10.18 -7.68 -14.83
C LEU A 79 -9.33 -6.53 -15.36
N THR A 80 -9.97 -5.63 -16.09
CA THR A 80 -9.38 -4.35 -16.47
C THR A 80 -9.47 -3.37 -15.30
N PHE A 81 -8.48 -2.48 -15.17
CA PHE A 81 -8.55 -1.40 -14.20
C PHE A 81 -9.55 -0.34 -14.66
N PHE A 82 -10.45 0.03 -13.77
CA PHE A 82 -11.23 1.24 -13.90
C PHE A 82 -10.42 2.41 -13.31
N SER A 83 -10.30 3.50 -14.05
CA SER A 83 -9.55 4.68 -13.62
C SER A 83 -10.46 5.89 -13.50
N TYR A 84 -10.43 6.56 -12.35
CA TYR A 84 -11.20 7.76 -12.08
C TYR A 84 -10.35 8.76 -11.31
N GLN A 85 -10.23 9.99 -11.83
CA GLN A 85 -9.44 11.07 -11.23
C GLN A 85 -7.99 10.65 -10.87
N GLY A 86 -7.38 9.80 -11.70
CA GLY A 86 -6.00 9.31 -11.50
C GLY A 86 -5.87 8.15 -10.52
N ILE A 87 -6.98 7.63 -9.97
CA ILE A 87 -7.01 6.46 -9.09
C ILE A 87 -7.53 5.26 -9.88
N SER A 88 -6.81 4.14 -9.84
CA SER A 88 -7.13 2.95 -10.62
C SER A 88 -7.40 1.74 -9.74
N PHE A 89 -8.60 1.16 -9.84
CA PHE A 89 -9.07 0.03 -9.03
C PHE A 89 -9.83 -1.00 -9.87
N LYS A 90 -10.09 -2.17 -9.30
CA LYS A 90 -10.90 -3.24 -9.88
C LYS A 90 -12.03 -3.58 -8.93
N LEU A 91 -13.21 -3.90 -9.46
CA LEU A 91 -14.37 -4.27 -8.65
C LEU A 91 -14.86 -5.69 -8.98
N LEU A 92 -15.11 -6.46 -7.92
CA LEU A 92 -15.87 -7.69 -7.95
C LEU A 92 -17.10 -7.54 -7.06
N LYS A 93 -18.16 -8.25 -7.39
CA LYS A 93 -19.34 -8.34 -6.52
C LYS A 93 -19.73 -9.80 -6.33
N THR A 94 -20.20 -10.13 -5.13
CA THR A 94 -20.92 -11.37 -4.84
C THR A 94 -22.41 -11.04 -4.67
N ALA A 95 -23.22 -12.03 -4.27
CA ALA A 95 -24.61 -11.78 -3.93
C ALA A 95 -24.78 -10.85 -2.71
N THR A 96 -23.77 -10.81 -1.82
CA THR A 96 -23.87 -10.15 -0.51
C THR A 96 -22.86 -9.03 -0.32
N ASP A 97 -21.82 -8.93 -1.14
CA ASP A 97 -20.66 -8.08 -0.89
C ASP A 97 -20.10 -7.49 -2.18
N ILE A 98 -19.43 -6.36 -2.04
CA ILE A 98 -18.60 -5.74 -3.08
C ILE A 98 -17.15 -5.78 -2.60
N TYR A 99 -16.27 -6.22 -3.48
CA TYR A 99 -14.83 -6.26 -3.27
C TYR A 99 -14.16 -5.27 -4.20
N SER A 100 -13.21 -4.52 -3.68
CA SER A 100 -12.39 -3.59 -4.44
C SER A 100 -10.93 -3.92 -4.27
N PHE A 101 -10.23 -3.94 -5.40
CA PHE A 101 -8.80 -4.22 -5.47
C PHE A 101 -8.05 -2.98 -5.94
N GLY A 102 -7.02 -2.61 -5.18
CA GLY A 102 -6.07 -1.56 -5.53
C GLY A 102 -4.66 -2.13 -5.55
N ILE A 103 -3.82 -1.64 -6.48
CA ILE A 103 -2.40 -2.00 -6.56
C ILE A 103 -1.55 -0.75 -6.77
N HIS A 104 -0.40 -0.68 -6.10
CA HIS A 104 0.61 0.34 -6.32
C HIS A 104 2.01 -0.25 -6.12
N LYS A 105 2.87 -0.11 -7.14
CA LYS A 105 4.28 -0.59 -7.11
C LYS A 105 4.43 -2.04 -6.61
N GLY A 106 3.52 -2.93 -7.00
CA GLY A 106 3.53 -4.35 -6.63
C GLY A 106 2.87 -4.70 -5.30
N LEU A 107 2.56 -3.72 -4.45
CA LEU A 107 1.74 -3.92 -3.25
C LEU A 107 0.26 -3.82 -3.61
N TYR A 108 -0.54 -4.72 -3.09
CA TYR A 108 -1.97 -4.77 -3.35
C TYR A 108 -2.79 -4.73 -2.05
N CYS A 109 -4.01 -4.23 -2.17
CA CYS A 109 -4.99 -4.22 -1.10
C CYS A 109 -6.34 -4.64 -1.67
N ILE A 110 -7.03 -5.53 -0.94
CA ILE A 110 -8.41 -5.93 -1.25
C ILE A 110 -9.27 -5.52 -0.08
N LEU A 111 -10.28 -4.70 -0.35
CA LEU A 111 -11.24 -4.26 0.63
C LEU A 111 -12.62 -4.81 0.30
N GLN A 112 -13.37 -5.15 1.34
CA GLN A 112 -14.73 -5.68 1.23
C GLN A 112 -15.71 -4.70 1.88
N LYS A 113 -16.88 -4.55 1.26
CA LYS A 113 -18.03 -3.85 1.84
C LYS A 113 -19.29 -4.71 1.63
N PRO A 114 -20.15 -4.89 2.64
CA PRO A 114 -21.43 -5.55 2.45
C PRO A 114 -22.31 -4.77 1.48
N HIS A 115 -22.91 -5.47 0.53
CA HIS A 115 -23.89 -4.97 -0.41
C HIS A 115 -25.25 -4.87 0.31
N ILE A 116 -25.46 -3.78 1.02
CA ILE A 116 -26.76 -3.50 1.64
C ILE A 116 -27.75 -3.14 0.53
N THR A 117 -28.58 -4.09 0.10
CA THR A 117 -29.84 -3.77 -0.56
C THR A 117 -30.69 -3.02 0.45
N SER A 118 -30.81 -1.70 0.30
CA SER A 118 -31.72 -0.92 1.12
C SER A 118 -33.12 -1.52 0.98
N PRO A 119 -33.77 -2.01 2.05
CA PRO A 119 -35.19 -2.28 1.99
C PRO A 119 -35.93 -0.94 1.88
N ASN A 120 -36.96 -0.92 1.03
CA ASN A 120 -37.92 0.15 0.79
C ASN A 120 -37.93 1.30 1.81
N LEU A 121 -37.53 2.48 1.34
CA LEU A 121 -37.73 3.76 2.04
C LEU A 121 -38.79 4.62 1.32
N ASN A 122 -39.77 3.98 0.69
CA ASN A 122 -40.90 4.59 0.00
C ASN A 122 -42.21 3.84 0.30
N GLU A 123 -42.58 3.70 1.57
CA GLU A 123 -43.98 3.48 1.98
C GLU A 123 -44.22 4.20 3.31
N ASN A 124 -44.65 5.47 3.21
CA ASN A 124 -45.57 6.16 4.11
C ASN A 124 -45.91 7.55 3.56
#